data_AF-A0A6A0R250-F1
#
_entry.id   AF-A0A6A0R250-F1
#
_cell.length_a   1.000
_cell.length_b   1.000
_cell.length_c   1.000
_cell.angle_alpha   90.00
_cell.angle_beta   90.00
_cell.angle_gamma   90.00
#
_symmetry.space_group_name_H-M   'P 1'
#
loop_
_entity.id
_entity.type
_entity.pdbx_description
1 polymer ?
#
loop_
_entity_poly.entity_id
_entity_poly.type
_entity_poly.pdbx_seq_one_letter_code
_entity_poly.pdbx_strand_id
1 'polypeptide(L)'
;MLRLKLPYNIIHPPIESGSTYYFISDSGVRYEVRFGRKQNNILNTSIVFGVLNEEYEGEEYSMTNKFEVFRVMATIVEIVRKYMELHPKINCYEFTGEPTDKPMDKEGRIRLSLYNRYLPIVFDKSWGVEQLPNKTIVSKIR
;
A
#
# COMPACT_ATOMS: atom_id res chain seq x y z
N MET A 1 2.09 7.13 -20.15
CA MET A 1 1.87 5.82 -19.50
C MET A 1 2.94 5.66 -18.43
N LEU A 2 2.59 5.40 -17.17
CA LEU A 2 3.58 5.24 -16.10
C LEU A 2 4.30 3.90 -16.30
N ARG A 3 5.62 3.91 -16.55
CA ARG A 3 6.41 2.68 -16.67
C ARG A 3 6.86 2.25 -15.28
N LEU A 4 6.38 1.09 -14.82
CA LEU A 4 6.82 0.52 -13.54
C LEU A 4 8.35 0.27 -13.57
N LYS A 5 9.00 0.58 -12.46
CA LYS A 5 10.39 0.17 -12.20
C LYS A 5 10.42 -1.31 -11.81
N LEU A 6 11.58 -1.96 -11.94
CA LEU A 6 11.78 -3.30 -11.41
C LEU A 6 11.65 -3.25 -9.87
N PRO A 7 10.80 -4.08 -9.26
CA PRO A 7 10.60 -4.07 -7.82
C PRO A 7 11.88 -4.44 -7.06
N TYR A 8 11.92 -4.12 -5.77
CA TYR A 8 12.90 -4.69 -4.85
C TYR A 8 12.61 -6.17 -4.59
N ASN A 9 13.57 -6.87 -3.98
CA ASN A 9 13.33 -8.23 -3.51
C ASN A 9 12.30 -8.20 -2.37
N ILE A 10 11.18 -8.91 -2.58
CA ILE A 10 10.08 -8.97 -1.62
C ILE A 10 10.34 -10.11 -0.63
N ILE A 11 10.33 -9.79 0.66
CA ILE A 11 10.35 -10.75 1.76
C ILE A 11 8.89 -11.10 2.07
N HIS A 12 8.53 -12.35 1.79
CA HIS A 12 7.18 -12.86 1.96
C HIS A 12 6.85 -13.17 3.42
N PRO A 13 5.56 -13.15 3.79
CA PRO A 13 5.13 -13.65 5.09
C PRO A 13 5.56 -15.11 5.30
N PRO A 14 5.76 -15.56 6.56
CA PRO A 14 6.11 -16.96 6.87
C PRO A 14 5.07 -17.99 6.42
N ILE A 15 3.82 -17.56 6.23
CA ILE A 15 2.73 -18.37 5.68
C ILE A 15 2.21 -17.71 4.40
N GLU A 16 1.80 -18.51 3.43
CA GLU A 16 1.38 -18.02 2.11
C GLU A 16 0.22 -17.02 2.18
N SER A 17 -0.77 -17.27 3.03
CA SER A 17 -1.93 -16.38 3.25
C SER A 17 -1.64 -15.23 4.21
N GLY A 18 -0.38 -15.02 4.59
CA GLY A 18 0.01 -14.00 5.53
C GLY A 18 -0.25 -12.59 5.01
N SER A 19 -0.44 -11.66 5.94
CA SER A 19 -0.88 -10.29 5.67
C SER A 19 0.23 -9.26 5.73
N THR A 20 1.48 -9.66 5.92
CA THR A 20 2.59 -8.72 6.12
C THR A 20 3.78 -9.11 5.25
N TYR A 21 4.25 -8.14 4.47
CA TYR A 21 5.37 -8.25 3.55
C TYR A 21 6.42 -7.21 3.91
N TYR A 22 7.68 -7.53 3.64
CA TYR A 22 8.79 -6.61 3.85
C TYR A 22 9.64 -6.48 2.59
N PHE A 23 10.41 -5.40 2.49
CA PHE A 23 11.49 -5.28 1.51
C PHE A 23 12.50 -4.24 2.01
N ILE A 24 13.68 -4.24 1.40
CA ILE A 24 14.76 -3.30 1.73
C ILE A 24 15.13 -2.52 0.46
N SER A 25 15.19 -1.19 0.53
CA SER A 25 15.63 -0.34 -0.58
C SER A 25 17.14 -0.42 -0.82
N ASP A 26 17.62 0.19 -1.91
CA ASP A 26 19.06 0.26 -2.20
C ASP A 26 19.80 1.11 -1.14
N SER A 27 19.11 2.09 -0.54
CA SER A 27 19.58 2.88 0.60
C SER A 27 19.55 2.16 1.96
N GLY A 28 19.11 0.89 2.00
CA GLY A 28 19.06 0.09 3.24
C GLY A 28 17.83 0.34 4.11
N VAL A 29 16.86 1.13 3.64
CA VAL A 29 15.62 1.39 4.38
C VAL A 29 14.72 0.16 4.35
N ARG A 30 14.26 -0.28 5.51
CA ARG A 30 13.33 -1.40 5.67
C ARG A 30 11.89 -0.90 5.58
N TYR A 31 11.11 -1.52 4.70
CA TYR A 31 9.68 -1.20 4.54
C TYR A 31 8.83 -2.37 4.99
N GLU A 32 7.64 -2.05 5.45
CA GLU A 32 6.57 -2.99 5.77
C GLU A 32 5.32 -2.65 4.94
N VAL A 33 4.64 -3.67 4.42
CA VAL A 33 3.31 -3.56 3.81
C VAL A 33 2.38 -4.54 4.50
N ARG A 34 1.34 -4.02 5.15
CA ARG A 34 0.35 -4.78 5.91
C ARG A 34 -1.04 -4.71 5.31
N PHE A 35 -1.74 -5.83 5.37
CA PHE A 35 -3.13 -6.00 4.96
C PHE A 35 -4.00 -6.24 6.21
N GLY A 36 -4.81 -5.26 6.60
CA GLY A 36 -5.71 -5.36 7.76
C GLY A 36 -7.13 -5.73 7.35
N ARG A 37 -7.65 -6.89 7.76
CA ARG A 37 -9.07 -7.21 7.54
C ARG A 37 -9.94 -6.46 8.56
N LYS A 38 -11.04 -5.86 8.10
CA LYS A 38 -12.00 -5.22 9.02
C LYS A 38 -12.85 -6.27 9.73
N GLN A 39 -12.99 -6.12 11.05
CA GLN A 39 -13.79 -7.04 11.89
C GLN A 39 -15.23 -7.21 11.38
N ASN A 40 -15.85 -6.10 10.95
CA ASN A 40 -17.25 -6.09 10.51
C ASN A 40 -17.45 -6.43 9.02
N ASN A 41 -16.36 -6.56 8.25
CA ASN A 41 -16.42 -6.95 6.84
C ASN A 41 -15.10 -7.59 6.43
N ILE A 42 -15.03 -8.93 6.52
CA ILE A 42 -13.84 -9.71 6.18
C ILE A 42 -13.46 -9.64 4.69
N LEU A 43 -14.38 -9.18 3.82
CA LEU A 43 -14.13 -8.98 2.40
C LEU A 43 -13.55 -7.59 2.10
N ASN A 44 -13.42 -6.74 3.13
CA ASN A 44 -12.78 -5.43 3.08
C ASN A 44 -11.42 -5.49 3.80
N THR A 45 -10.38 -5.07 3.09
CA THR A 45 -9.00 -5.06 3.58
C THR A 45 -8.40 -3.66 3.47
N SER A 46 -7.89 -3.12 4.58
CA SER A 46 -7.05 -1.94 4.57
C SER A 46 -5.62 -2.31 4.19
N ILE A 47 -4.96 -1.42 3.46
CA ILE A 47 -3.55 -1.53 3.07
C ILE A 47 -2.82 -0.38 3.77
N VAL A 48 -1.88 -0.75 4.63
CA VAL A 48 -1.02 0.17 5.38
C VAL A 48 0.42 -0.17 5.03
N PHE A 49 1.26 0.82 4.75
CA PHE A 49 2.67 0.54 4.48
C PHE A 49 3.58 1.60 5.09
N GLY A 50 4.60 1.19 5.82
CA GLY A 50 5.46 2.08 6.59
C GLY A 50 6.94 1.79 6.41
N VAL A 51 7.75 2.57 7.13
CA VAL A 51 9.20 2.37 7.25
C VAL A 51 9.49 1.84 8.65
N LEU A 52 10.34 0.82 8.74
CA LEU A 52 10.83 0.23 9.97
C LEU A 52 12.28 0.70 10.20
N ASN A 53 12.50 1.95 10.59
CA ASN A 53 13.83 2.44 10.96
C ASN A 53 13.75 3.24 12.27
N GLU A 54 14.73 3.01 13.15
CA GLU A 54 14.87 3.68 14.44
C GLU A 54 15.21 5.17 14.29
N GLU A 55 15.87 5.57 13.18
CA GLU A 55 16.20 6.98 12.89
C GLU A 55 14.98 7.87 12.70
N TYR A 56 13.80 7.29 12.46
CA TYR A 56 12.57 8.06 12.28
C TYR A 56 11.74 8.14 13.56
N GLU A 57 12.25 7.77 14.75
CA GLU A 57 11.58 7.92 16.06
C GLU A 57 10.09 7.48 16.12
N GLY A 58 9.69 6.50 15.31
CA GLY A 58 8.28 6.08 15.24
C GLY A 58 7.39 6.97 14.34
N GLU A 59 7.98 7.90 13.59
CA GLU A 59 7.43 8.38 12.32
C GLU A 59 7.46 7.22 11.32
N GLU A 60 6.52 6.30 11.51
CA GLU A 60 6.05 5.50 10.39
C GLU A 60 5.75 6.49 9.24
N TYR A 61 6.10 6.15 7.99
CA TYR A 61 5.70 6.90 6.79
C TYR A 61 6.52 8.15 6.38
N SER A 62 7.78 8.29 6.79
CA SER A 62 8.70 9.28 6.19
C SER A 62 8.92 8.96 4.71
N MET A 63 8.60 9.90 3.81
CA MET A 63 8.89 9.73 2.38
C MET A 63 10.40 9.80 2.16
N THR A 64 11.03 8.63 2.12
CA THR A 64 12.44 8.47 1.77
C THR A 64 12.70 8.93 0.34
N ASN A 65 13.86 9.57 0.14
CA ASN A 65 14.48 10.02 -1.12
C ASN A 65 13.64 9.88 -2.41
N LYS A 66 13.40 11.03 -3.07
CA LYS A 66 12.67 11.14 -4.37
C LYS A 66 13.15 10.19 -5.47
N PHE A 67 14.39 9.69 -5.38
CA PHE A 67 14.97 8.77 -6.36
C PHE A 67 14.46 7.33 -6.22
N GLU A 68 14.12 6.90 -5.01
CA GLU A 68 13.71 5.51 -4.73
C GLU A 68 12.19 5.35 -4.69
N VAL A 69 11.45 6.45 -4.47
CA VAL A 69 9.99 6.45 -4.30
C VAL A 69 9.23 5.70 -5.41
N PHE A 70 9.68 5.80 -6.67
CA PHE A 70 9.04 5.10 -7.79
C PHE A 70 9.28 3.57 -7.74
N ARG A 71 10.44 3.13 -7.25
CA ARG A 71 10.77 1.71 -7.09
C ARG A 71 10.10 1.12 -5.84
N VAL A 72 9.99 1.91 -4.77
CA VAL A 72 9.17 1.60 -3.60
C VAL A 72 7.72 1.36 -4.01
N MET A 73 7.11 2.30 -4.74
CA MET A 73 5.73 2.15 -5.21
C MET A 73 5.56 0.97 -6.17
N ALA A 74 6.53 0.72 -7.07
CA ALA A 74 6.49 -0.46 -7.93
C ALA A 74 6.50 -1.76 -7.11
N THR A 75 7.28 -1.81 -6.03
CA THR A 75 7.33 -2.97 -5.12
C THR A 75 6.00 -3.16 -4.38
N ILE A 76 5.40 -2.07 -3.88
CA ILE A 76 4.08 -2.11 -3.23
C ILE A 76 3.01 -2.61 -4.21
N VAL A 77 3.02 -2.14 -5.47
CA VAL A 77 2.10 -2.63 -6.51
C VAL A 77 2.19 -4.14 -6.70
N GLU A 78 3.41 -4.68 -6.79
CA GLU A 78 3.64 -6.12 -6.95
C GLU A 78 3.17 -6.90 -5.71
N ILE A 79 3.39 -6.38 -4.51
CA ILE A 79 2.87 -6.97 -3.26
C ILE A 79 1.34 -7.00 -3.26
N VAL A 80 0.67 -5.90 -3.64
CA VAL A 80 -0.80 -5.83 -3.67
C VAL A 80 -1.37 -6.79 -4.70
N ARG A 81 -0.79 -6.88 -5.90
CA ARG A 81 -1.20 -7.85 -6.94
C ARG A 81 -1.11 -9.29 -6.42
N LYS A 82 0.03 -9.67 -5.83
CA LYS A 82 0.23 -10.99 -5.24
C LYS A 82 -0.77 -11.29 -4.14
N TYR A 83 -1.04 -10.31 -3.27
CA TYR A 83 -2.04 -10.48 -2.21
C TYR A 83 -3.46 -10.65 -2.78
N MET A 84 -3.82 -9.93 -3.84
CA MET A 84 -5.11 -10.07 -4.53
C MET A 84 -5.28 -11.46 -5.16
N GLU A 85 -4.23 -12.00 -5.78
CA GLU A 85 -4.22 -13.36 -6.35
C GLU A 85 -4.49 -14.43 -5.30
N LEU A 86 -3.86 -14.30 -4.12
CA LEU A 86 -4.02 -15.22 -2.99
C LEU A 86 -5.38 -15.06 -2.28
N HIS A 87 -6.05 -13.92 -2.46
CA HIS A 87 -7.29 -13.58 -1.76
C HIS A 87 -8.42 -13.12 -2.71
N PRO A 88 -8.84 -13.97 -3.67
CA PRO A 88 -9.76 -13.58 -4.75
C PRO A 88 -11.17 -13.20 -4.28
N LYS A 89 -11.54 -13.60 -3.05
CA LYS A 89 -12.83 -13.28 -2.42
C LYS A 89 -12.91 -11.84 -1.90
N ILE A 90 -11.77 -11.17 -1.69
CA ILE A 90 -11.76 -9.76 -1.30
C ILE A 90 -12.32 -8.95 -2.47
N ASN A 91 -13.24 -8.05 -2.13
CA ASN A 91 -13.94 -7.21 -3.10
C ASN A 91 -13.80 -5.71 -2.78
N CYS A 92 -13.07 -5.36 -1.73
CA CYS A 92 -12.84 -3.98 -1.31
C CYS A 92 -11.45 -3.83 -0.68
N TYR A 93 -10.71 -2.81 -1.13
CA TYR A 93 -9.42 -2.39 -0.59
C TYR A 93 -9.46 -0.92 -0.18
N GLU A 94 -8.93 -0.61 1.00
CA GLU A 94 -8.83 0.76 1.51
C GLU A 94 -7.36 1.18 1.64
N PHE A 95 -6.97 2.26 0.96
CA PHE A 95 -5.66 2.88 1.07
C PHE A 95 -5.78 4.14 1.92
N THR A 96 -4.95 4.28 2.94
CA THR A 96 -4.92 5.48 3.79
C THR A 96 -3.55 6.14 3.71
N GLY A 97 -3.54 7.47 3.72
CA GLY A 97 -2.28 8.25 3.82
C GLY A 97 -1.71 8.27 5.24
N GLU A 98 -2.53 7.93 6.22
CA GLU A 98 -2.26 7.89 7.66
C GLU A 98 -2.89 6.62 8.26
N PRO A 99 -2.24 5.90 9.19
CA PRO A 99 -2.82 4.71 9.81
C PRO A 99 -3.72 5.05 11.02
N THR A 100 -3.76 6.31 11.45
CA THR A 100 -4.46 6.73 12.67
C THR A 100 -5.76 7.48 12.36
N ASP A 101 -6.65 7.55 13.35
CA ASP A 101 -7.87 8.37 13.31
C ASP A 101 -7.58 9.88 13.37
N LYS A 102 -6.30 10.28 13.33
CA LYS A 102 -5.93 11.69 13.33
C LYS A 102 -6.38 12.36 12.02
N PRO A 103 -6.68 13.67 12.07
CA PRO A 103 -6.89 14.44 10.86
C PRO A 103 -5.66 14.32 9.95
N MET A 104 -5.88 13.92 8.70
CA MET A 104 -4.78 13.75 7.76
C MET A 104 -4.12 15.10 7.46
N ASP A 105 -2.81 15.14 7.65
CA ASP A 105 -1.99 16.33 7.43
C ASP A 105 -1.64 16.53 5.95
N LYS A 106 -0.65 17.38 5.66
CA LYS A 106 -0.20 17.63 4.28
C LYS A 106 0.56 16.43 3.70
N GLU A 107 1.34 15.73 4.51
CA GLU A 107 2.19 14.62 4.07
C GLU A 107 1.35 13.38 3.76
N GLY A 108 0.37 13.07 4.62
CA GLY A 108 -0.64 12.04 4.36
C GLY A 108 -1.38 12.26 3.05
N ARG A 109 -1.70 13.51 2.67
CA ARG A 109 -2.31 13.83 1.37
C ARG A 109 -1.39 13.54 0.20
N ILE A 110 -0.11 13.90 0.31
CA ILE A 110 0.89 13.65 -0.72
C ILE A 110 1.05 12.14 -0.92
N ARG A 111 1.13 11.39 0.18
CA ARG A 111 1.18 9.91 0.17
C ARG A 111 -0.05 9.32 -0.50
N LEU A 112 -1.27 9.67 -0.05
CA LEU A 112 -2.50 9.16 -0.64
C LEU A 112 -2.60 9.50 -2.14
N SER A 113 -2.20 10.72 -2.54
CA SER A 113 -2.15 11.14 -3.94
C SER A 113 -1.16 10.30 -4.76
N LEU A 114 -0.01 9.98 -4.19
CA LEU A 114 0.97 9.09 -4.81
C LEU A 114 0.37 7.69 -5.02
N TYR A 115 -0.35 7.13 -4.05
CA TYR A 115 -0.96 5.81 -4.18
C TYR A 115 -2.02 5.81 -5.27
N ASN A 116 -2.85 6.85 -5.30
CA ASN A 116 -3.89 7.04 -6.30
C ASN A 116 -3.36 7.03 -7.74
N ARG A 117 -2.12 7.49 -7.95
CA ARG A 117 -1.45 7.44 -9.26
C ARG A 117 -1.18 6.01 -9.75
N TYR A 118 -1.00 5.05 -8.84
CA TYR A 118 -0.68 3.65 -9.17
C TYR A 118 -1.91 2.74 -9.19
N LEU A 119 -3.08 3.18 -8.70
CA LEU A 119 -4.30 2.35 -8.70
C LEU A 119 -4.66 1.77 -10.07
N PRO A 120 -4.58 2.51 -11.20
CA PRO A 120 -4.89 1.95 -12.52
C PRO A 120 -3.92 0.85 -12.99
N ILE A 121 -2.80 0.67 -12.29
CA ILE A 121 -1.82 -0.39 -12.56
C ILE A 121 -2.21 -1.66 -11.80
N VAL A 122 -2.81 -1.52 -10.62
CA VAL A 122 -3.24 -2.64 -9.77
C VAL A 122 -4.63 -3.11 -10.17
N PHE A 123 -5.56 -2.18 -10.39
CA PHE A 123 -6.98 -2.44 -10.56
C PHE A 123 -7.42 -2.16 -11.99
N ASP A 124 -8.05 -3.15 -12.62
CA ASP A 124 -8.64 -2.99 -13.94
C ASP A 124 -10.01 -2.28 -13.88
N LYS A 125 -10.69 -2.19 -15.02
CA LYS A 125 -11.98 -1.51 -15.16
C LYS A 125 -13.15 -2.20 -14.42
N SER A 126 -12.96 -3.40 -13.88
CA SER A 126 -13.95 -4.08 -13.04
C SER A 126 -13.98 -3.56 -11.60
N TRP A 127 -13.09 -2.62 -11.26
CA TRP A 127 -13.03 -1.98 -9.95
C TRP A 127 -13.38 -0.48 -10.04
N GLY A 128 -14.24 -0.02 -9.14
CA GLY A 128 -14.56 1.39 -8.93
C GLY A 128 -13.64 1.99 -7.87
N VAL A 129 -13.31 3.27 -8.03
CA VAL A 129 -12.45 4.03 -7.12
C VAL A 129 -13.24 5.20 -6.52
N GLU A 130 -13.30 5.26 -5.20
CA GLU A 130 -13.89 6.35 -4.42
C GLU A 130 -12.78 7.04 -3.62
N GLN A 131 -12.49 8.30 -3.92
CA GLN A 131 -11.51 9.10 -3.20
C GLN A 131 -12.21 9.94 -2.13
N LEU A 132 -11.92 9.64 -0.88
CA LEU A 132 -12.40 10.38 0.29
C LEU A 132 -11.28 11.29 0.81
N PRO A 133 -11.61 12.27 1.69
CA PRO A 133 -10.60 13.20 2.19
C PRO A 133 -9.39 12.51 2.80
N ASN A 134 -9.53 11.42 3.55
CA ASN A 134 -8.47 10.74 4.31
C ASN A 134 -8.08 9.35 3.78
N LYS A 135 -8.78 8.83 2.78
CA LYS A 135 -8.56 7.49 2.24
C LYS A 135 -9.07 7.34 0.83
N THR A 136 -8.64 6.29 0.15
CA THR A 136 -9.20 5.88 -1.13
C THR A 136 -9.71 4.45 -1.01
N ILE A 137 -10.95 4.24 -1.41
CA ILE A 137 -11.63 2.95 -1.40
C ILE A 137 -11.68 2.44 -2.84
N VAL A 138 -11.26 1.20 -3.06
CA VAL A 138 -11.33 0.52 -4.35
C VAL A 138 -12.17 -0.73 -4.19
N SER A 139 -13.28 -0.84 -4.91
CA SER A 139 -14.23 -1.94 -4.76
C SER A 139 -14.68 -2.52 -6.10
N LYS A 140 -14.98 -3.82 -6.16
CA LYS A 140 -15.49 -4.46 -7.40
C LYS A 140 -16.85 -3.83 -7.77
N ILE A 141 -16.97 -3.44 -9.04
CA ILE A 141 -18.23 -2.99 -9.64
C ILE A 141 -19.12 -4.23 -9.78
N ARG A 142 -20.37 -4.14 -9.29
CA ARG A 142 -21.36 -5.21 -9.39
C ARG A 142 -21.96 -5.29 -10.80
#